data_AF-A0A6G0YYV8-F1
#
_entry.id   AF-A0A6G0YYV8-F1
#
_cell.length_a   1.000
_cell.length_b   1.000
_cell.length_c   1.000
_cell.angle_alpha   90.00
_cell.angle_beta   90.00
_cell.angle_gamma   90.00
#
_symmetry.space_group_name_H-M   'P 1'
#
loop_
_entity.id
_entity.type
_entity.pdbx_description
1 polymer ?
#
loop_
_entity_poly.entity_id
_entity_poly.type
_entity_poly.pdbx_seq_one_letter_code
_entity_poly.pdbx_strand_id
1 'polypeptide(L)'
;MLSELKLKTISIDFEQSLIQARYIELVFVDINIQCCYHHLSQSIWRKVQNIGLAKKYKENENVRQMVSMIKGLPSIISSKIC
;
A
#
# COMPACT_ATOMS: atom_id res chain seq x y z
N MET A 1 -7.15 22.14 -26.10
CA MET A 1 -7.81 20.82 -26.10
C MET A 1 -7.26 19.95 -24.95
N LEU A 2 -7.35 20.45 -23.71
CA LEU A 2 -6.95 19.74 -22.48
C LEU A 2 -8.08 19.80 -21.43
N SER A 3 -9.27 20.25 -21.82
CA SER A 3 -10.32 20.71 -20.92
C SER A 3 -11.20 19.62 -20.30
N GLU A 4 -10.92 18.32 -20.50
CA GLU A 4 -11.82 17.26 -19.98
C GLU A 4 -11.11 15.99 -19.47
N LEU A 5 -9.83 16.06 -19.07
CA LEU A 5 -9.21 14.95 -18.36
C LEU A 5 -9.63 14.96 -16.87
N LYS A 6 -10.72 14.25 -16.57
CA LYS A 6 -11.13 13.97 -15.18
C LYS A 6 -10.31 12.81 -14.62
N LEU A 7 -9.49 13.10 -13.61
CA LEU A 7 -8.79 12.08 -12.85
C LEU A 7 -9.83 11.23 -12.10
N LYS A 8 -9.89 9.93 -12.40
CA LYS A 8 -10.86 9.00 -11.78
C LYS A 8 -10.27 8.18 -10.65
N THR A 9 -9.02 7.76 -10.81
CA THR A 9 -8.35 6.89 -9.85
C THR A 9 -6.90 7.32 -9.70
N ILE A 10 -6.43 7.37 -8.46
CA ILE A 10 -5.03 7.55 -8.12
C ILE A 10 -4.54 6.34 -7.35
N SER A 11 -3.36 5.81 -7.70
CA SER A 11 -2.72 4.77 -6.91
C SER A 11 -1.56 5.36 -6.11
N ILE A 12 -1.61 5.21 -4.79
CA ILE A 12 -0.64 5.81 -3.86
C ILE A 12 -0.05 4.74 -2.94
N ASP A 13 1.11 5.04 -2.36
CA ASP A 13 1.72 4.16 -1.37
C ASP A 13 0.94 4.20 -0.04
N PHE A 14 1.07 3.13 0.75
CA PHE A 14 0.44 2.97 2.07
C PHE A 14 1.14 3.83 3.14
N GLU A 15 1.26 5.13 2.89
CA GLU A 15 1.77 6.09 3.86
C GLU A 15 0.61 6.87 4.49
N GLN A 16 0.58 6.91 5.82
CA GLN A 16 -0.45 7.63 6.57
C GLN A 16 -0.54 9.11 6.16
N SER A 17 0.58 9.73 5.80
CA SER A 17 0.64 11.12 5.33
C SER A 17 -0.12 11.34 4.01
N LEU A 18 -0.08 10.38 3.08
CA LEU A 18 -0.78 10.44 1.79
C LEU A 18 -2.24 10.00 1.92
N ILE A 19 -2.50 9.03 2.78
CA ILE A 19 -3.86 8.56 3.13
C ILE A 19 -4.63 9.66 3.90
N GLN A 20 -3.96 10.41 4.77
CA GLN A 20 -4.53 11.58 5.47
C GLN A 20 -4.39 12.87 4.68
N ALA A 21 -3.81 12.84 3.47
CA ALA A 21 -3.71 14.00 2.61
C ALA A 21 -5.10 14.31 2.05
N ARG A 22 -5.90 14.94 2.91
CA ARG A 22 -7.07 15.76 2.62
C ARG A 22 -6.84 16.71 1.42
N TYR A 23 -5.58 16.97 1.08
CA TYR A 23 -5.15 17.64 -0.15
C TYR A 23 -5.68 16.98 -1.44
N ILE A 24 -5.77 15.64 -1.51
CA ILE A 24 -6.34 14.96 -2.68
C ILE A 24 -7.82 15.32 -2.81
N GLU A 25 -8.58 15.29 -1.71
CA GLU A 25 -10.00 15.71 -1.69
C GLU A 25 -10.20 17.21 -1.95
N LEU A 26 -9.24 18.06 -1.55
CA LEU A 26 -9.29 19.51 -1.79
C LEU A 26 -8.98 19.87 -3.24
N VAL A 27 -8.12 19.11 -3.92
CA VAL A 27 -7.63 19.42 -5.27
C VAL A 27 -8.41 18.68 -6.34
N PHE A 28 -8.84 17.44 -6.09
CA PHE A 28 -9.76 16.79 -7.00
C PHE A 28 -10.95 16.14 -6.27
N VAL A 29 -12.11 16.55 -6.74
CA VAL A 29 -13.42 16.08 -6.29
C VAL A 29 -13.73 14.77 -7.01
N ASP A 30 -14.31 13.79 -6.31
CA ASP A 30 -14.77 12.50 -6.84
C ASP A 30 -13.68 11.57 -7.41
N ILE A 31 -12.52 11.48 -6.76
CA ILE A 31 -11.47 10.50 -7.11
C ILE A 31 -11.54 9.27 -6.23
N ASN A 32 -11.32 8.11 -6.83
CA ASN A 32 -11.04 6.88 -6.11
C ASN A 32 -9.56 6.79 -5.75
N ILE A 33 -9.23 6.74 -4.46
CA ILE A 33 -7.87 6.55 -3.97
C ILE A 33 -7.63 5.06 -3.75
N GLN A 34 -6.64 4.49 -4.43
CA GLN A 34 -6.27 3.08 -4.30
C GLN A 34 -4.87 2.94 -3.73
N CYS A 35 -4.80 2.36 -2.54
CA CYS A 35 -3.55 2.04 -1.90
C CYS A 35 -2.80 0.91 -2.67
N CYS A 36 -1.54 1.10 -3.07
CA CYS A 36 -0.77 0.21 -3.96
C CYS A 36 -0.18 -1.00 -3.23
N TYR A 37 -0.80 -2.18 -3.40
CA TYR A 37 -0.35 -3.42 -2.76
C TYR A 37 1.04 -3.88 -3.22
N HIS A 38 1.43 -3.52 -4.45
CA HIS A 38 2.72 -3.90 -5.01
C HIS A 38 3.88 -3.21 -4.27
N HIS A 39 3.80 -1.89 -4.07
CA HIS A 39 4.83 -1.14 -3.32
C HIS A 39 4.86 -1.52 -1.85
N LEU A 40 3.71 -1.83 -1.24
CA LEU A 40 3.64 -2.39 0.10
C LEU A 40 4.39 -3.73 0.20
N SER A 41 4.11 -4.65 -0.72
CA SER A 41 4.75 -5.96 -0.77
C SER A 41 6.26 -5.86 -0.96
N GLN A 42 6.73 -4.96 -1.82
CA GLN A 42 8.15 -4.69 -2.02
C GLN A 42 8.81 -4.10 -0.78
N SER A 43 8.19 -3.12 -0.12
CA SER A 43 8.73 -2.49 1.08
C SER A 43 8.86 -3.49 2.24
N ILE A 44 7.87 -4.35 2.43
CA ILE A 44 7.93 -5.44 3.39
C ILE A 44 9.05 -6.42 3.02
N TRP A 45 9.19 -6.79 1.74
CA TRP A 45 10.26 -7.69 1.31
C TRP A 45 11.66 -7.12 1.58
N ARG A 46 11.90 -5.85 1.25
CA ARG A 46 13.15 -5.15 1.59
C ARG A 46 13.42 -5.19 3.09
N LYS A 47 12.39 -4.98 3.92
CA LYS A 47 12.54 -5.07 5.37
C LYS A 47 12.92 -6.48 5.83
N VAL A 48 12.27 -7.53 5.29
CA VAL A 48 12.58 -8.94 5.57
C VAL A 48 14.04 -9.27 5.21
N GLN A 49 14.54 -8.74 4.09
CA GLN A 49 15.94 -8.89 3.70
C GLN A 49 16.88 -8.16 4.68
N ASN A 50 16.59 -6.91 5.01
CA ASN A 50 17.42 -6.08 5.88
C ASN A 50 17.59 -6.63 7.30
N ILE A 51 16.58 -7.36 7.81
CA ILE A 51 16.64 -8.00 9.14
C ILE A 51 17.19 -9.44 9.09
N GLY A 52 17.72 -9.88 7.95
CA GLY A 52 18.32 -11.20 7.78
C GLY A 52 17.31 -12.36 7.72
N LEU A 53 16.00 -12.07 7.63
CA LEU A 53 14.96 -13.10 7.57
C LEU A 53 14.76 -13.69 6.16
N ALA A 54 15.47 -13.22 5.14
CA ALA A 54 15.32 -13.70 3.76
C ALA A 54 15.52 -15.22 3.62
N LYS A 55 16.50 -15.80 4.34
CA LYS A 55 16.74 -17.26 4.35
C LYS A 55 15.58 -17.99 5.02
N LYS A 56 15.22 -17.57 6.24
CA LYS A 56 14.10 -18.16 6.99
C LYS A 56 12.76 -18.04 6.26
N TYR A 57 12.51 -16.95 5.53
CA TYR A 57 11.30 -16.80 4.72
C TYR A 57 11.19 -17.86 3.61
N LYS A 58 12.31 -18.31 3.04
CA LYS A 58 12.33 -19.35 2.00
C LYS A 58 12.19 -20.76 2.59
N GLU A 59 12.82 -20.99 3.75
CA GLU A 59 12.96 -22.32 4.34
C GLU A 59 11.87 -22.65 5.38
N ASN A 60 11.19 -21.64 5.94
CA ASN A 60 10.23 -21.82 7.01
C ASN A 60 8.85 -21.26 6.62
N GLU A 61 7.88 -22.15 6.52
CA GLU A 61 6.50 -21.81 6.14
C GLU A 61 5.83 -20.85 7.13
N ASN A 62 6.06 -20.99 8.43
CA ASN A 62 5.47 -20.11 9.44
C ASN A 62 5.96 -18.66 9.26
N VAL A 63 7.25 -18.49 8.93
CA VAL A 63 7.82 -17.17 8.65
C VAL A 63 7.22 -16.58 7.37
N ARG A 64 7.03 -17.41 6.33
CA ARG A 64 6.38 -16.99 5.09
C ARG A 64 4.93 -16.56 5.33
N GLN A 65 4.15 -17.36 6.08
CA GLN A 65 2.78 -17.03 6.46
C GLN A 65 2.71 -15.75 7.29
N MET A 66 3.62 -15.58 8.26
CA MET A 66 3.70 -14.35 9.07
C MET A 66 3.91 -13.10 8.20
N VAL A 67 4.85 -13.16 7.25
CA VAL A 67 5.09 -12.05 6.31
C VAL A 67 3.89 -11.81 5.40
N SER A 68 3.18 -12.85 4.95
CA SER A 68 1.94 -12.72 4.18
C SER A 68 0.81 -12.07 5.00
N MET A 69 0.66 -12.45 6.27
CA MET A 69 -0.30 -11.81 7.17
C MET A 69 -0.01 -10.32 7.34
N ILE A 70 1.27 -9.95 7.53
CA ILE A 70 1.69 -8.54 7.63
C ILE A 70 1.35 -7.75 6.36
N LYS A 71 1.53 -8.35 5.17
CA LYS A 71 1.14 -7.71 3.89
C LYS A 71 -0.39 -7.48 3.80
N GLY A 72 -1.20 -8.32 4.44
CA GLY A 72 -2.66 -8.20 4.44
C GLY A 72 -3.23 -7.22 5.48
N LEU A 73 -2.48 -6.89 6.55
CA LEU A 73 -2.96 -5.99 7.61
C LEU A 73 -3.43 -4.63 7.10
N PRO A 74 -2.70 -3.94 6.19
CA PRO A 74 -3.15 -2.66 5.68
C PRO A 74 -4.48 -2.74 4.95
N SER A 75 -4.79 -3.83 4.24
CA SER A 75 -6.09 -4.01 3.56
C SER A 75 -7.26 -4.10 4.53
N ILE A 76 -7.03 -4.60 5.75
CA ILE A 76 -8.06 -4.68 6.80
C ILE A 76 -8.33 -3.30 7.39
N ILE A 77 -7.26 -2.55 7.68
CA ILE A 77 -7.32 -1.22 8.31
C ILE A 77 -7.80 -0.16 7.30
N SER A 78 -7.41 -0.32 6.04
CA SER A 78 -7.68 0.64 4.98
C SER A 78 -9.15 0.67 4.58
N SER A 79 -9.98 -0.32 4.96
CA SER A 79 -11.43 -0.37 4.67
C SER A 79 -12.26 0.83 5.16
N LYS A 80 -11.62 1.80 5.82
CA LYS A 80 -12.22 3.07 6.28
C LYS A 80 -11.58 4.32 5.67
N ILE A 81 -10.57 4.18 4.79
CA ILE A 81 -9.71 5.28 4.34
C ILE A 81 -9.32 5.20 2.85
N CYS A 82 -9.19 3.99 2.30
CA CYS A 82 -9.34 3.66 0.88
C CYS A 82 -10.62 2.79 0.78
#